data_AF-A0A1J9PTS2-F1
#
_entry.id   AF-A0A1J9PTS2-F1
#
_cell.length_a   1.000
_cell.length_b   1.000
_cell.length_c   1.000
_cell.angle_alpha   90.00
_cell.angle_beta   90.00
_cell.angle_gamma   90.00
#
_symmetry.space_group_name_H-M   'P 1'
#
loop_
_entity.id
_entity.type
_entity.pdbx_description
1 polymer ?
#
loop_
_entity_poly.entity_id
_entity_poly.type
_entity_poly.pdbx_seq_one_letter_code
_entity_poly.pdbx_strand_id
1 'polypeptide(L)'
;MVTSEAPALHTAPVTWGINMLPLIGIGMFSLVFSLGDESGFQTPKTYPEDGEADTAYTKETNIEALTNEATFYRRLGVHYGILRCYGVTEYSMALAFANQCDLMKYMQNNTPSSES
;
A
#
# COMPACT_ATOMS: atom_id res chain seq x y z
N MET A 1 10.89 -29.93 -29.51
CA MET A 1 10.50 -28.64 -30.14
C MET A 1 9.03 -28.43 -29.83
N VAL A 2 8.56 -27.46 -29.05
CA VAL A 2 9.14 -26.47 -28.15
C VAL A 2 8.19 -26.49 -26.94
N THR A 3 8.71 -26.70 -25.74
CA THR A 3 7.93 -26.46 -24.51
C THR A 3 7.65 -24.98 -24.46
N SER A 4 6.40 -24.58 -24.68
CA SER A 4 5.94 -23.22 -24.47
C SER A 4 5.98 -22.95 -22.96
N GLU A 5 7.09 -22.44 -22.46
CA GLU A 5 7.10 -21.78 -21.16
C GLU A 5 6.05 -20.68 -21.22
N ALA A 6 5.10 -20.71 -20.27
CA ALA A 6 4.18 -19.60 -20.08
C ALA A 6 5.03 -18.34 -19.87
N PRO A 7 4.73 -17.22 -20.57
CA PRO A 7 5.47 -15.99 -20.34
C PRO A 7 5.35 -15.66 -18.85
N ALA A 8 6.50 -15.43 -18.21
CA ALA A 8 6.54 -14.98 -16.83
C ALA A 8 5.71 -13.70 -16.76
N LEU A 9 4.50 -13.80 -16.20
CA LEU A 9 3.65 -12.66 -15.94
C LEU A 9 4.48 -11.64 -15.18
N HIS A 10 4.72 -10.49 -15.81
CA HIS A 10 5.16 -9.28 -15.13
C HIS A 10 3.97 -8.75 -14.31
N THR A 11 3.48 -9.54 -13.36
CA THR A 11 2.37 -9.23 -12.43
C THR A 11 2.80 -8.34 -11.27
N ALA A 12 4.06 -7.90 -11.26
CA ALA A 12 4.51 -6.91 -10.31
C ALA A 12 3.76 -5.60 -10.57
N PRO A 13 3.14 -4.99 -9.54
CA PRO A 13 2.51 -3.69 -9.70
C PRO A 13 3.55 -2.67 -10.16
N VAL A 14 3.14 -1.73 -11.00
CA VAL A 14 4.02 -0.63 -11.43
C VAL A 14 4.32 0.24 -10.21
N THR A 15 5.56 0.24 -9.76
CA THR A 15 6.07 1.20 -8.78
C THR A 15 6.59 2.42 -9.55
N TRP A 16 5.76 3.45 -9.70
CA TRP A 16 6.03 4.59 -10.59
C TRP A 16 7.21 5.48 -10.12
N GLY A 17 8.27 5.64 -10.94
CA GLY A 17 9.10 6.86 -11.03
C GLY A 17 10.15 7.20 -9.95
N ILE A 18 11.13 8.03 -10.34
CA ILE A 18 12.37 8.39 -9.60
C ILE A 18 12.13 9.44 -8.48
N ASN A 19 10.94 10.04 -8.41
CA ASN A 19 10.54 11.03 -7.40
C ASN A 19 9.42 10.53 -6.48
N MET A 20 9.25 9.21 -6.33
CA MET A 20 8.15 8.65 -5.57
C MET A 20 8.41 8.69 -4.06
N LEU A 21 7.34 8.96 -3.32
CA LEU A 21 7.27 8.76 -1.88
C LEU A 21 7.74 7.33 -1.50
N PRO A 22 8.39 7.11 -0.34
CA PRO A 22 8.87 5.79 0.03
C PRO A 22 7.74 4.76 0.14
N LEU A 23 7.83 3.64 -0.59
CA LEU A 23 6.89 2.53 -0.43
C LEU A 23 7.15 1.81 0.90
N ILE A 24 6.15 1.78 1.78
CA ILE A 24 6.25 1.24 3.14
C ILE A 24 5.39 -0.01 3.37
N GLY A 25 4.45 -0.29 2.46
CA GLY A 25 3.60 -1.47 2.56
C GLY A 25 3.00 -1.87 1.21
N ILE A 26 2.86 -3.17 1.00
CA ILE A 26 2.21 -3.76 -0.17
C ILE A 26 1.03 -4.58 0.34
N GLY A 27 -0.18 -4.04 0.17
CA GLY A 27 -1.42 -4.74 0.50
C GLY A 27 -1.81 -5.71 -0.62
N MET A 28 -2.97 -6.37 -0.50
CA MET A 28 -3.46 -7.24 -1.58
C MET A 28 -3.87 -6.42 -2.81
N PHE A 29 -4.66 -5.36 -2.58
CA PHE A 29 -5.25 -4.50 -3.61
C PHE A 29 -4.60 -3.13 -3.75
N SER A 30 -3.77 -2.74 -2.77
CA SER A 30 -3.24 -1.39 -2.63
C SER A 30 -1.72 -1.38 -2.39
N LEU A 31 -1.13 -0.21 -2.58
CA LEU A 31 0.22 0.15 -2.18
C LEU A 31 0.12 1.26 -1.12
N VAL A 32 1.01 1.23 -0.13
CA VAL A 32 1.08 2.23 0.94
C VAL A 32 2.44 2.92 0.88
N PHE A 33 2.40 4.24 0.75
CA PHE A 33 3.56 5.12 0.66
C PHE A 33 3.65 6.01 1.90
N SER A 34 4.86 6.35 2.34
CA SER A 34 5.09 7.33 3.40
C SER A 34 4.99 8.74 2.82
N LEU A 35 4.15 9.57 3.44
CA LEU A 35 4.05 11.00 3.18
C LEU A 35 4.67 11.73 4.39
N GLY A 36 5.99 11.62 4.51
CA GLY A 36 6.74 12.10 5.67
C GLY A 36 6.59 11.21 6.91
N ASP A 37 6.91 11.76 8.08
CA ASP A 37 7.02 10.99 9.33
C ASP A 37 5.66 10.69 9.98
N GLU A 38 4.64 11.51 9.70
CA GLU A 38 3.36 11.46 10.43
C GLU A 38 2.20 10.91 9.61
N SER A 39 2.36 10.79 8.28
CA SER A 39 1.26 10.40 7.41
C SER A 39 1.68 9.41 6.33
N GLY A 40 0.73 8.57 5.93
CA GLY A 40 0.86 7.63 4.85
C GLY A 40 -0.23 7.85 3.82
N PHE A 41 0.04 7.39 2.61
CA PHE A 41 -0.84 7.47 1.47
C PHE A 41 -1.06 6.08 0.89
N GLN A 42 -2.30 5.65 0.80
CA GLN A 42 -2.68 4.37 0.22
C GLN A 42 -3.40 4.60 -1.13
N THR A 43 -3.03 3.82 -2.13
CA THR A 43 -3.59 3.89 -3.50
C THR A 43 -3.76 2.49 -4.09
N PRO A 44 -4.71 2.26 -5.01
CA PRO A 44 -4.86 0.97 -5.68
C PRO A 44 -3.59 0.55 -6.43
N LYS A 45 -3.35 -0.76 -6.50
CA LYS A 45 -2.29 -1.30 -7.37
C LYS A 45 -2.65 -1.07 -8.83
N THR A 46 -1.70 -0.52 -9.56
CA THR A 46 -1.67 -0.44 -11.03
C THR A 46 -0.77 -1.54 -11.59
N TYR A 47 -1.16 -2.07 -12.75
CA TYR A 47 -0.40 -3.10 -13.48
C TYR A 47 -0.07 -2.56 -14.87
N PRO A 48 1.07 -2.95 -15.46
CA PRO A 48 1.33 -2.62 -16.85
C PRO A 48 0.26 -3.29 -17.73
N GLU A 49 -0.23 -2.59 -18.75
CA GLU A 49 -0.96 -3.24 -19.83
C GLU A 49 0.00 -4.13 -20.61
N ASP A 50 -0.49 -5.30 -21.05
CA ASP A 50 0.36 -6.32 -21.68
C ASP A 50 1.12 -5.74 -22.88
N GLY A 51 2.45 -5.73 -22.79
CA GLY A 51 3.33 -5.28 -23.87
C GLY A 51 3.61 -3.77 -23.92
N GLU A 52 2.99 -2.95 -23.08
CA GLU A 52 3.19 -1.50 -23.04
C GLU A 52 3.49 -1.03 -21.60
N ALA A 53 4.78 -0.94 -21.27
CA ALA A 53 5.25 -0.53 -19.94
C ALA A 53 4.86 0.92 -19.56
N ASP A 54 4.56 1.75 -20.56
CA ASP A 54 4.17 3.15 -20.39
C ASP A 54 2.66 3.33 -20.15
N THR A 55 1.85 2.29 -20.35
CA THR A 55 0.41 2.29 -20.07
C THR A 55 0.14 1.39 -18.89
N ALA A 56 -0.16 1.98 -17.73
CA ALA A 56 -0.60 1.22 -16.56
C ALA A 56 -2.11 1.36 -16.37
N TYR A 57 -2.77 0.24 -16.05
CA TYR A 57 -4.19 0.21 -15.72
C TYR A 57 -4.41 -0.18 -14.26
N THR A 58 -5.48 0.34 -13.67
CA THR A 58 -5.95 -0.06 -12.34
C THR A 58 -7.11 -1.03 -12.50
N LYS A 59 -7.06 -2.19 -11.84
CA LYS A 59 -8.21 -3.09 -11.79
C LYS A 59 -9.34 -2.45 -10.98
N GLU A 60 -10.56 -2.48 -11.52
CA GLU A 60 -11.76 -1.94 -10.86
C GLU A 60 -11.93 -2.52 -9.45
N THR A 61 -11.71 -3.83 -9.27
CA THR A 61 -11.73 -4.50 -7.96
C THR A 61 -10.76 -3.88 -6.94
N ASN A 62 -9.60 -3.34 -7.38
CA ASN A 62 -8.67 -2.68 -6.47
C ASN A 62 -9.22 -1.32 -5.99
N ILE A 63 -9.91 -0.60 -6.87
CA ILE A 63 -10.56 0.68 -6.56
C ILE A 63 -11.75 0.45 -5.62
N GLU A 64 -12.59 -0.55 -5.92
CA GLU A 64 -13.72 -0.93 -5.09
C GLU A 64 -13.28 -1.34 -3.68
N ALA A 65 -12.21 -2.14 -3.57
CA ALA A 65 -11.66 -2.55 -2.28
C ALA A 65 -11.22 -1.34 -1.44
N LEU A 66 -10.52 -0.38 -2.04
CA LEU A 66 -10.09 0.83 -1.35
C LEU A 66 -11.27 1.74 -0.99
N THR A 67 -12.27 1.84 -1.85
CA THR A 67 -13.50 2.61 -1.61
C THR A 67 -14.31 2.04 -0.44
N ASN A 68 -14.38 0.70 -0.36
CA ASN A 68 -15.00 0.02 0.78
C ASN A 68 -14.24 0.30 2.08
N GLU A 69 -12.91 0.18 2.07
CA GLU A 69 -12.05 0.54 3.20
C GLU A 69 -12.28 2.00 3.65
N ALA A 70 -12.32 2.93 2.71
CA ALA A 70 -12.60 4.34 2.97
C ALA A 70 -13.95 4.57 3.66
N THR A 71 -14.96 3.80 3.25
CA THR A 71 -16.29 3.87 3.84
C THR A 71 -16.27 3.45 5.31
N PHE A 72 -15.45 2.46 5.68
CA PHE A 72 -15.26 2.09 7.09
C PHE A 72 -14.61 3.21 7.89
N TYR A 73 -13.53 3.82 7.41
CA TYR A 73 -12.88 4.95 8.10
C TYR A 73 -13.82 6.15 8.27
N ARG A 74 -14.62 6.49 7.26
CA ARG A 74 -15.63 7.56 7.36
C ARG A 74 -16.69 7.26 8.42
N ARG A 75 -17.11 6.00 8.56
CA ARG A 75 -18.11 5.57 9.55
C ARG A 75 -17.54 5.49 10.96
N LEU A 76 -16.28 5.06 11.09
CA LEU A 76 -15.57 5.00 12.38
C LEU A 76 -15.26 6.42 12.88
N GLY A 77 -14.94 7.38 12.02
CA GLY A 77 -14.56 8.71 12.49
C GLY A 77 -13.23 8.67 13.27
N VAL A 78 -13.14 9.38 14.40
CA VAL A 78 -11.91 9.47 15.19
C VAL A 78 -12.06 8.70 16.49
N HIS A 79 -11.26 7.63 16.64
CA HIS A 79 -11.26 6.78 17.83
C HIS A 79 -9.83 6.52 18.31
N TYR A 80 -9.66 6.43 19.63
CA TYR A 80 -8.38 6.05 20.23
C TYR A 80 -8.01 4.60 19.85
N GLY A 81 -6.76 4.40 19.46
CA GLY A 81 -6.23 3.09 19.04
C GLY A 81 -6.51 2.70 17.58
N ILE A 82 -7.23 3.53 16.81
CA ILE A 82 -7.43 3.35 15.37
C ILE A 82 -6.69 4.48 14.63
N LEU A 83 -5.99 4.14 13.54
CA LEU A 83 -5.32 5.15 12.73
C LEU A 83 -6.34 6.14 12.18
N ARG A 84 -6.02 7.43 12.32
CA ARG A 84 -6.87 8.50 11.81
C ARG A 84 -6.79 8.52 10.28
N CYS A 85 -7.94 8.57 9.62
CA CYS A 85 -8.03 8.92 8.20
C CYS A 85 -8.16 10.44 8.05
N TYR A 86 -7.23 11.09 7.36
CA TYR A 86 -7.25 12.53 7.12
C TYR A 86 -8.14 12.91 5.93
N GLY A 87 -8.24 12.02 4.95
CA GLY A 87 -9.00 12.28 3.73
C GLY A 87 -9.02 11.08 2.80
N VAL A 88 -10.06 11.04 1.96
CA VAL A 88 -10.30 10.01 0.96
C VAL A 88 -10.61 10.71 -0.35
N THR A 89 -9.92 10.34 -1.41
CA THR A 89 -10.28 10.67 -2.80
C THR A 89 -10.83 9.43 -3.49
N GLU A 90 -11.23 9.55 -4.76
CA GLU A 90 -11.68 8.42 -5.58
C GLU A 90 -10.63 7.29 -5.67
N TYR A 91 -9.34 7.64 -5.63
CA TYR A 91 -8.24 6.71 -5.87
C TYR A 91 -7.22 6.67 -4.74
N SER A 92 -7.51 7.27 -3.59
CA SER A 92 -6.54 7.28 -2.50
C SER A 92 -7.10 7.57 -1.14
N MET A 93 -6.32 7.21 -0.13
CA MET A 93 -6.60 7.53 1.27
C MET A 93 -5.34 8.03 1.96
N ALA A 94 -5.47 9.13 2.70
CA ALA A 94 -4.42 9.63 3.57
C ALA A 94 -4.70 9.19 5.00
N LEU A 95 -3.74 8.48 5.60
CA LEU A 95 -3.83 7.90 6.94
C LEU A 95 -2.73 8.48 7.84
N ALA A 96 -2.99 8.55 9.14
CA ALA A 96 -1.95 8.76 10.15
C ALA A 96 -0.98 7.57 10.12
N PHE A 97 0.30 7.86 10.33
CA PHE A 97 1.32 6.84 10.40
C PHE A 97 1.61 6.44 11.86
N ALA A 98 1.75 5.14 12.09
CA ALA A 98 2.26 4.64 13.35
C ALA A 98 3.78 4.83 13.37
N ASN A 99 4.24 5.90 14.03
CA ASN A 99 5.66 6.28 14.11
C ASN A 99 6.56 5.20 14.77
N GLN A 100 5.98 4.27 15.53
CA GLN A 100 6.68 3.14 16.13
C GLN A 100 6.67 1.87 15.25
N CYS A 101 6.40 2.02 13.94
CA CYS A 101 6.29 0.96 12.95
C CYS A 101 5.22 -0.11 13.27
N ASP A 102 5.14 -1.15 12.44
CA ASP A 102 4.23 -2.26 12.69
C ASP A 102 4.69 -3.09 13.89
N LEU A 103 3.75 -3.81 14.53
CA LEU A 103 4.03 -4.57 15.75
C LEU A 103 5.19 -5.56 15.57
N MET A 104 5.30 -6.19 14.40
CA MET A 104 6.35 -7.17 14.12
C MET A 104 7.73 -6.53 14.15
N LYS A 105 7.90 -5.39 13.46
CA LYS A 105 9.15 -4.62 13.49
C LYS A 105 9.42 -4.02 14.87
N TYR A 106 8.39 -3.54 15.55
CA TYR A 106 8.53 -3.02 16.91
C TYR A 106 9.10 -4.09 17.85
N MET A 107 8.54 -5.30 17.81
CA MET A 107 9.00 -6.42 18.63
C MET A 107 10.45 -6.80 18.31
N GLN A 108 10.85 -6.78 17.04
CA GLN A 108 12.24 -7.05 16.65
C GLN A 108 13.20 -6.00 17.22
N ASN A 109 12.87 -4.72 17.06
CA ASN A 109 13.72 -3.59 17.48
C ASN A 109 13.82 -3.45 19.00
N ASN A 110 12.86 -3.99 19.75
CA ASN A 110 12.79 -3.88 21.20
C ASN A 110 12.91 -5.25 21.89
N THR A 111 13.52 -6.22 21.22
CA THR A 111 13.84 -7.51 21.86
C THR A 111 14.84 -7.23 22.99
N PRO A 112 14.54 -7.60 24.26
CA PRO A 112 15.48 -7.35 25.35
C PRO A 112 16.79 -8.08 25.05
N SER A 113 17.91 -7.35 25.10
CA SER A 113 19.24 -7.96 25.01
C SER A 113 19.35 -8.98 26.13
N SER A 114 19.55 -10.25 25.77
CA SER A 114 19.93 -11.27 26.74
C SER A 114 21.35 -10.97 27.21
N GLU A 115 21.48 -10.05 28.16
CA GLU A 115 22.67 -9.98 28.99
C GLU A 115 22.58 -11.15 29.97
N SER A 116 23.38 -12.18 29.70
CA SER A 116 23.70 -13.29 30.61
C SER A 116 25.20 -13.34 30.80
#